data_AF-A0A6B0SQ79-F1
#
_entry.id   AF-A0A6B0SQ79-F1
#
_cell.length_a   1.000
_cell.length_b   1.000
_cell.length_c   1.000
_cell.angle_alpha   90.00
_cell.angle_beta   90.00
_cell.angle_gamma   90.00
#
_symmetry.space_group_name_H-M   'P 1'
#
loop_
_entity.id
_entity.type
_entity.pdbx_description
1 polymer ?
#
loop_
_entity_poly.entity_id
_entity_poly.type
_entity_poly.pdbx_seq_one_letter_code
_entity_poly.pdbx_strand_id
1 'polypeptide(L)' 'AVLNEVYVHPAARGAGVADDLLDAALAVARQQDLPLDRMVLDVDRENERAQTFYERHGFEHWGEMLARDV' A
#
# COMPACT_ATOMS: atom_id res chain seq x y z
N ALA A 1 -4.08 9.91 2.70
CA ALA A 1 -2.99 9.33 3.51
C ALA A 1 -1.92 8.73 2.61
N VAL A 2 -0.69 8.61 3.11
CA VAL A 2 0.40 7.90 2.44
C VAL A 2 0.77 6.69 3.31
N LEU A 3 0.82 5.50 2.72
CA LEU A 3 1.37 4.30 3.34
C LEU A 3 2.81 4.16 2.85
N ASN A 4 3.78 4.40 3.72
CA ASN A 4 5.18 4.44 3.32
C ASN A 4 5.69 3.05 2.95
N GLU A 5 5.64 2.11 3.90
CA GLU A 5 6.16 0.77 3.72
C GLU A 5 5.36 -0.24 4.55
N VAL A 6 5.13 -1.43 3.99
CA VAL A 6 4.58 -2.58 4.72
C VAL A 6 5.39 -3.81 4.37
N TYR A 7 5.88 -4.49 5.40
CA TYR A 7 6.64 -5.71 5.25
C TYR A 7 6.11 -6.80 6.17
N VAL A 8 6.04 -8.01 5.62
CA VAL A 8 5.74 -9.22 6.38
C VAL A 8 6.97 -10.12 6.36
N HIS A 9 7.38 -10.54 7.55
CA HIS A 9 8.47 -11.48 7.74
C HIS A 9 8.23 -12.75 6.89
N PRO A 10 9.25 -13.31 6.21
CA PRO A 10 9.06 -14.46 5.31
C PRO A 10 8.28 -15.63 5.91
N ALA A 11 8.56 -15.97 7.17
CA ALA A 11 7.89 -17.05 7.89
C ALA A 11 6.39 -16.82 8.16
N ALA A 12 5.89 -15.59 8.04
CA ALA A 12 4.50 -15.22 8.27
C ALA A 12 3.72 -14.94 6.96
N ARG A 13 4.35 -15.13 5.79
CA ARG A 13 3.70 -14.90 4.49
C ARG A 13 2.73 -16.05 4.17
N GLY A 14 1.64 -15.72 3.49
CA GLY A 14 0.59 -16.69 3.14
C GLY A 14 -0.40 -17.00 4.28
N ALA A 15 -0.21 -16.39 5.45
CA ALA A 15 -1.09 -16.54 6.61
C ALA A 15 -2.13 -15.41 6.79
N GLY A 16 -2.30 -14.52 5.79
CA GLY A 16 -3.23 -13.39 5.86
C GLY A 16 -2.71 -12.12 6.55
N VAL A 17 -1.53 -12.16 7.17
CA VAL A 17 -0.97 -11.03 7.95
C VAL A 17 -0.86 -9.73 7.14
N ALA A 18 -0.58 -9.82 5.83
CA ALA A 18 -0.49 -8.63 4.99
C ALA A 18 -1.86 -7.94 4.81
N ASP A 19 -2.92 -8.74 4.68
CA ASP A 19 -4.30 -8.27 4.58
C ASP A 19 -4.70 -7.58 5.90
N ASP A 20 -4.41 -8.22 7.04
CA ASP A 20 -4.68 -7.65 8.38
C ASP A 20 -3.97 -6.30 8.59
N LEU A 21 -2.70 -6.19 8.16
CA LEU A 21 -1.92 -4.96 8.27
C LEU A 21 -2.50 -3.84 7.40
N LEU A 22 -2.92 -4.16 6.17
CA LEU A 22 -3.51 -3.18 5.27
C LEU A 22 -4.87 -2.70 5.76
N ASP A 23 -5.72 -3.61 6.26
CA ASP A 23 -7.01 -3.28 6.85
C ASP A 23 -6.85 -2.39 8.07
N ALA A 24 -5.87 -2.67 8.94
CA ALA A 24 -5.55 -1.84 10.08
C ALA A 24 -5.10 -0.43 9.65
N ALA A 25 -4.24 -0.32 8.63
CA ALA A 25 -3.80 0.97 8.10
C ALA A 25 -4.97 1.79 7.52
N LEU A 26 -5.85 1.15 6.75
CA LEU A 26 -7.06 1.77 6.22
C LEU A 26 -8.01 2.23 7.34
N ALA A 27 -8.18 1.41 8.38
CA ALA A 27 -9.00 1.76 9.53
C ALA A 27 -8.46 2.99 10.27
N VAL A 28 -7.14 3.09 10.46
CA VAL A 28 -6.48 4.27 11.05
C VAL A 28 -6.70 5.51 10.19
N ALA A 29 -6.55 5.39 8.86
CA ALA A 29 -6.76 6.48 7.93
C ALA A 29 -8.20 7.02 7.99
N ARG A 30 -9.20 6.14 8.09
CA ARG A 30 -10.63 6.50 8.20
C ARG A 30 -11.00 7.21 9.49
N GLN A 31 -10.18 7.11 10.54
CA GLN A 31 -10.40 7.77 11.83
C GLN A 31 -9.84 9.21 11.88
N GLN A 32 -9.17 9.69 10.84
CA GLN A 32 -8.57 11.02 10.83
C GLN A 32 -9.59 12.10 10.44
N ASP A 33 -9.64 13.21 11.19
CA ASP A 33 -10.53 14.36 10.94
C ASP A 33 -9.97 15.34 9.89
N LEU A 34 -9.71 14.86 8.68
CA LEU A 34 -9.28 15.66 7.53
C LEU A 34 -10.00 15.17 6.26
N PRO A 35 -10.13 15.99 5.20
CA PRO A 35 -10.53 15.45 3.91
C PRO A 35 -9.49 14.42 3.47
N LEU A 36 -9.87 13.15 3.53
CA LEU A 36 -8.98 12.02 3.34
C LEU A 36 -9.64 11.03 2.39
N ASP A 37 -9.74 11.45 1.14
CA ASP A 37 -10.50 10.73 0.12
C ASP A 37 -9.74 9.52 -0.45
N ARG A 38 -8.44 9.38 -0.13
CA ARG A 38 -7.59 8.31 -0.69
C ARG A 38 -6.37 7.94 0.14
N MET A 39 -5.91 6.71 -0.05
CA MET A 39 -4.59 6.21 0.39
C MET A 39 -3.69 6.01 -0.84
N VAL A 40 -2.45 6.46 -0.74
CA VAL A 40 -1.43 6.28 -1.80
C VAL A 40 -0.22 5.54 -1.25
N LEU A 41 0.43 4.77 -2.11
CA LEU A 41 1.67 4.06 -1.86
C LEU A 41 2.46 3.99 -3.17
N ASP A 42 3.76 3.72 -3.05
CA ASP A 42 4.60 3.38 -4.19
C ASP A 42 4.92 1.88 -4.17
N VAL A 43 4.99 1.27 -5.34
CA VAL A 43 5.33 -0.15 -5.49
C VAL A 43 6.29 -0.30 -6.66
N ASP A 44 7.40 -0.97 -6.38
CA ASP A 44 8.43 -1.18 -7.39
C ASP A 44 7.90 -2.00 -8.58
N ARG A 45 8.39 -1.69 -9.78
CA ARG A 45 7.88 -2.28 -11.04
C ARG A 45 8.19 -3.77 -11.12
N GLU A 46 9.28 -4.20 -10.51
CA GLU A 46 9.72 -5.60 -10.42
C GLU A 46 8.96 -6.40 -9.34
N ASN A 47 8.19 -5.74 -8.48
CA ASN A 47 7.48 -6.38 -7.37
C ASN A 47 6.06 -6.79 -7.74
N GLU A 48 5.93 -7.65 -8.75
CA GLU A 48 4.64 -8.14 -9.27
C GLU A 48 3.74 -8.71 -8.15
N ARG A 49 4.33 -9.42 -7.19
CA ARG A 49 3.58 -9.97 -6.05
C ARG A 49 2.91 -8.88 -5.21
N ALA A 50 3.58 -7.74 -5.00
CA ALA A 50 3.01 -6.61 -4.27
C ALA A 50 2.00 -5.85 -5.13
N GLN A 51 2.23 -5.71 -6.44
CA GLN A 51 1.28 -5.09 -7.35
C GLN A 51 -0.06 -5.84 -7.34
N THR A 52 -0.04 -7.16 -7.58
CA THR A 52 -1.26 -7.99 -7.50
C THR A 52 -1.90 -7.96 -6.10
N PHE A 53 -1.10 -7.83 -5.04
CA PHE A 53 -1.60 -7.67 -3.68
C PHE A 53 -2.35 -6.33 -3.50
N TYR A 54 -1.87 -5.22 -4.04
CA TYR A 54 -2.55 -3.93 -3.89
C TYR A 54 -3.74 -3.80 -4.84
N GLU A 55 -3.64 -4.30 -6.07
CA GLU A 55 -4.75 -4.33 -7.03
C GLU A 55 -5.97 -5.07 -6.47
N ARG A 56 -5.77 -6.24 -5.84
CA ARG A 56 -6.89 -6.99 -5.21
C ARG A 56 -7.54 -6.24 -4.05
N HIS A 57 -6.86 -5.26 -3.46
CA HIS A 57 -7.39 -4.41 -2.39
C HIS A 57 -7.95 -3.08 -2.92
N GLY A 58 -8.12 -2.95 -4.24
CA GLY A 58 -8.74 -1.78 -4.86
C GLY A 58 -7.80 -0.58 -5.02
N PHE A 59 -6.48 -0.79 -4.92
CA PHE A 59 -5.54 0.23 -5.39
C PHE A 59 -5.53 0.25 -6.92
N GLU A 60 -5.54 1.46 -7.45
CA GLU A 60 -5.44 1.73 -8.88
C GLU A 60 -4.20 2.59 -9.14
N HIS A 61 -3.62 2.49 -10.33
CA HIS A 61 -2.52 3.35 -10.72
C HIS A 61 -2.94 4.82 -10.65
N TRP A 62 -2.13 5.65 -9.98
CA TRP A 62 -2.42 7.07 -9.84
C TRP A 62 -1.18 7.93 -10.06
N GLY A 63 -1.24 8.74 -11.11
CA GLY A 63 -0.18 9.68 -11.47
C GLY A 63 1.05 9.03 -12.10
N GLU A 64 2.01 9.86 -12.50
CA GLU A 64 3.32 9.46 -12.96
C GLU A 64 4.38 9.92 -11.95
N MET A 65 5.39 9.09 -11.71
CA MET A 65 6.54 9.45 -10.88
C MET A 65 7.61 10.10 -11.77
N LEU A 66 8.05 11.31 -11.40
CA LEU A 66 9.11 12.04 -12.09
C LEU A 66 10.41 11.92 -11.29
N ALA A 67 11.50 11.54 -11.96
CA ALA A 67 12.84 11.49 -11.39
C ALA A 67 13.79 12.42 -12.15
N ARG A 68 14.86 12.86 -11.49
CA ARG A 68 16.01 13.53 -12.11
C ARG A 68 17.30 13.00 -11.53
N ASP A 69 18.35 12.94 -12.33
CA ASP A 69 19.69 12.61 -11.84
C ASP A 69 20.20 13.74 -10.91
N VAL A 70 21.00 13.33 -9.92
CA VAL A 70 21.72 14.19 -8.96
C VAL A 70 23.22 14.06 -9.14
#